data_AF-A0A0N4YPR0-F1
#
_entry.id   AF-A0A0N4YPR0-F1
#
_cell.length_a   1.000
_cell.length_b   1.000
_cell.length_c   1.000
_cell.angle_alpha   90.00
_cell.angle_beta   90.00
_cell.angle_gamma   90.00
#
_symmetry.space_group_name_H-M   'P 1'
#
loop_
_entity.id
_entity.type
_entity.pdbx_description
1 polymer ?
#
loop_
_entity_poly.entity_id
_entity_poly.type
_entity_poly.pdbx_seq_one_letter_code
_entity_poly.pdbx_strand_id
1 'polypeptide(L)'
;MSAMDLIRCISERVSDPLVLSMLKALSDKIPKELLDCIEAERRSRSIVVAGVQEAPSSHSPSQRQKQLEENIADILDVLEVECTP
;
A
#
# COMPACT_ATOMS: atom_id res chain seq x y z
N MET A 1 -0.40 -2.45 26.05
CA MET A 1 -0.36 -3.81 25.46
C MET A 1 -0.79 -3.71 24.02
N SER A 2 0.02 -4.21 23.08
CA SER A 2 -0.36 -4.32 21.66
C SER A 2 -1.34 -5.48 21.44
N ALA A 3 -1.94 -5.56 20.24
CA ALA A 3 -2.76 -6.70 19.84
C ALA A 3 -1.97 -8.03 19.91
N MET A 4 -0.69 -8.02 19.51
CA MET A 4 0.17 -9.19 19.61
C MET A 4 0.49 -9.58 21.05
N ASP A 5 0.64 -8.60 21.96
CA ASP A 5 0.80 -8.87 23.38
C ASP A 5 -0.45 -9.54 23.97
N LEU A 6 -1.65 -9.10 23.56
CA LEU A 6 -2.90 -9.72 23.98
C LEU A 6 -3.02 -11.15 23.45
N ILE A 7 -2.74 -11.38 22.17
CA ILE A 7 -2.76 -12.74 21.58
C ILE A 7 -1.79 -13.66 22.30
N ARG A 8 -0.58 -13.19 22.60
CA ARG A 8 0.42 -13.95 23.35
C ARG A 8 -0.08 -14.29 24.76
N CYS A 9 -0.59 -13.30 25.49
CA CYS A 9 -1.14 -13.51 26.83
C CYS A 9 -2.30 -14.52 26.85
N ILE A 10 -3.18 -14.49 25.83
CA ILE A 10 -4.29 -15.44 25.72
C ILE A 10 -3.76 -16.84 25.39
N SER A 11 -2.81 -16.95 24.45
CA SER A 11 -2.22 -18.23 24.04
C SER A 11 -1.51 -18.95 25.17
N GLU A 12 -0.89 -18.22 26.11
CA GLU A 12 -0.25 -18.78 27.30
C GLU A 12 -1.25 -19.37 28.32
N ARG A 13 -2.54 -19.02 28.23
CA ARG A 13 -3.58 -19.39 29.22
C ARG A 13 -4.62 -20.37 28.68
N VAL A 14 -4.68 -20.55 27.36
CA VAL A 14 -5.64 -21.42 26.70
C VAL A 14 -5.07 -22.84 26.59
N SER A 15 -5.82 -23.82 27.09
CA SER A 15 -5.47 -25.26 26.96
C SER A 15 -6.10 -25.93 25.75
N ASP A 16 -7.14 -25.33 25.15
CA ASP A 16 -7.85 -25.89 24.00
C ASP A 16 -7.02 -25.72 22.71
N PRO A 17 -6.60 -26.83 22.06
CA PRO A 17 -5.82 -26.76 20.82
C PRO A 17 -6.55 -26.08 19.66
N LEU A 18 -7.88 -26.16 19.61
CA LEU A 18 -8.68 -25.50 18.57
C LEU A 18 -8.59 -23.98 18.74
N VAL A 19 -8.75 -23.49 19.97
CA VAL A 19 -8.66 -22.05 20.26
C VAL A 19 -7.25 -21.52 19.98
N LEU A 20 -6.20 -22.28 20.29
CA LEU A 20 -4.83 -21.93 19.91
C LEU A 20 -4.64 -21.83 18.39
N SER A 21 -5.23 -22.75 17.62
CA SER A 21 -5.19 -22.72 16.16
C SER A 21 -5.90 -21.49 15.58
N MET A 22 -7.05 -21.11 16.18
CA MET A 22 -7.80 -19.91 15.79
C MET A 22 -7.02 -18.64 16.14
N LEU A 23 -6.37 -18.57 17.30
CA LEU A 23 -5.52 -17.44 17.70
C LEU A 23 -4.33 -17.25 16.76
N LYS A 24 -3.70 -18.35 16.33
CA LYS A 24 -2.62 -18.32 15.34
C LYS A 24 -3.13 -17.83 13.97
N ALA A 25 -4.27 -18.34 13.51
CA ALA A 25 -4.87 -17.86 12.27
C ALA A 25 -5.23 -16.37 12.34
N LEU A 26 -5.71 -15.91 13.51
CA LEU A 26 -6.01 -14.51 13.76
C LEU A 26 -4.76 -13.64 13.76
N SER A 27 -3.66 -14.08 14.39
CA SER A 27 -2.39 -13.33 14.38
C SER A 27 -1.82 -13.16 12.97
N ASP A 28 -2.06 -14.13 12.09
CA ASP A 28 -1.63 -14.06 10.69
C ASP A 28 -2.56 -13.21 9.81
N LYS A 29 -3.86 -13.14 10.16
CA LYS A 29 -4.88 -12.38 9.42
C LYS A 29 -4.85 -10.88 9.71
N ILE A 30 -4.68 -10.47 10.97
CA ILE A 30 -4.72 -9.05 11.35
C ILE A 30 -3.74 -8.19 10.53
N PRO A 31 -2.45 -8.55 10.39
CA PRO A 31 -1.51 -7.73 9.61
C PRO A 31 -1.87 -7.67 8.12
N LYS A 32 -2.40 -8.77 7.57
CA LYS A 32 -2.81 -8.84 6.16
C LYS A 32 -4.03 -7.98 5.89
N GLU A 33 -5.08 -8.13 6.69
CA GLU A 33 -6.30 -7.32 6.54
C GLU A 33 -6.00 -5.83 6.72
N LEU A 34 -5.10 -5.47 7.65
CA LEU A 34 -4.64 -4.09 7.79
C LEU A 34 -3.90 -3.59 6.54
N LEU A 35 -2.99 -4.40 5.99
CA LEU A 35 -2.27 -4.06 4.76
C LEU A 35 -3.24 -3.89 3.59
N ASP A 36 -4.18 -4.82 3.42
CA ASP A 36 -5.22 -4.77 2.39
C ASP A 36 -6.09 -3.51 2.52
N CYS A 37 -6.45 -3.12 3.75
CA CYS A 37 -7.18 -1.87 4.00
C CYS A 37 -6.36 -0.65 3.57
N ILE A 38 -5.06 -0.60 3.92
CA ILE A 38 -4.17 0.51 3.54
C ILE A 38 -4.02 0.57 2.02
N GLU A 39 -3.83 -0.56 1.36
CA GLU A 39 -3.70 -0.61 -0.10
C GLU A 39 -5.00 -0.23 -0.80
N ALA A 40 -6.16 -0.68 -0.31
CA ALA A 40 -7.47 -0.30 -0.81
C ALA A 40 -7.70 1.21 -0.66
N GLU A 41 -7.33 1.79 0.48
CA GLU A 41 -7.43 3.22 0.71
C GLU A 41 -6.51 4.01 -0.24
N ARG A 42 -5.24 3.58 -0.39
CA ARG A 42 -4.30 4.21 -1.33
C ARG A 42 -4.84 4.16 -2.75
N ARG A 43 -5.33 3.00 -3.18
CA ARG A 43 -5.90 2.80 -4.53
C ARG A 43 -7.15 3.66 -4.75
N SER A 44 -8.00 3.80 -3.74
CA SER A 44 -9.21 4.62 -3.82
C SER A 44 -8.91 6.11 -4.04
N ARG A 45 -7.69 6.55 -3.71
CA ARG A 45 -7.22 7.94 -3.85
C ARG A 45 -6.13 8.10 -4.92
N SER A 46 -5.90 7.09 -5.76
CA SER A 46 -4.87 7.11 -6.79
C SER A 46 -5.50 7.15 -8.19
N ILE A 47 -4.89 7.90 -9.10
CA ILE A 47 -5.24 7.91 -10.52
C ILE A 47 -4.14 7.15 -11.27
N VAL A 48 -4.53 6.21 -12.14
CA VAL A 48 -3.59 5.48 -13.01
C VAL A 48 -3.59 6.13 -14.37
N VAL A 49 -2.46 6.71 -14.76
CA VAL A 49 -2.25 7.30 -16.09
C VAL A 49 -1.43 6.33 -16.93
N ALA A 50 -1.97 5.91 -18.08
CA ALA A 50 -1.32 4.99 -19.01
C ALA A 50 -1.18 5.64 -20.39
N GLY A 51 -0.23 5.15 -21.19
CA GLY A 51 0.02 5.67 -22.54
C GLY A 51 0.87 6.94 -22.60
N VAL A 52 1.49 7.35 -21.49
CA VAL A 52 2.46 8.45 -21.48
C VAL A 52 3.75 7.97 -22.13
N GLN A 53 4.28 8.77 -23.05
CA GLN A 53 5.53 8.43 -23.74
C GLN A 53 6.71 8.50 -22.76
N GLU A 54 7.47 7.41 -22.67
CA GLU A 54 8.68 7.37 -21.84
C GLU A 54 9.82 8.20 -22.43
N ALA A 55 10.60 8.80 -21.54
CA ALA A 55 11.83 9.48 -21.90
C ALA A 55 12.85 8.49 -22.53
N PRO A 56 13.64 8.93 -23.53
CA PRO A 56 14.66 8.11 -24.16
C PRO A 56 15.62 7.43 -23.16
N SER A 57 16.04 6.20 -23.45
CA SER A 57 17.00 5.47 -22.62
C SER A 57 18.39 6.10 -22.58
N SER A 58 18.68 7.05 -23.48
CA SER A 58 19.90 7.84 -23.49
C SER A 58 19.93 8.93 -22.41
N HIS A 59 18.78 9.30 -21.84
CA HIS A 59 18.71 10.25 -20.73
C HIS A 59 19.20 9.61 -19.43
N SER A 60 19.79 10.42 -18.56
CA SER A 60 20.11 9.98 -17.21
C SER A 60 18.82 9.62 -16.44
N PRO A 61 18.88 8.76 -15.41
CA PRO A 61 17.71 8.45 -14.59
C PRO A 61 17.00 9.69 -14.03
N SER A 62 17.75 10.71 -13.62
CA SER A 62 17.19 11.97 -13.11
C SER A 62 16.44 12.76 -14.20
N GLN A 63 16.95 12.78 -15.43
CA GLN A 63 16.28 13.42 -16.56
C GLN A 63 15.00 12.68 -16.95
N ARG A 64 15.03 11.34 -16.96
CA ARG A 64 13.85 10.51 -17.25
C ARG A 64 12.74 10.73 -16.22
N GLN A 65 13.11 10.77 -14.94
CA GLN A 65 12.18 11.03 -13.84
C GLN A 65 11.54 12.42 -14.00
N LYS A 66 12.37 13.45 -14.17
CA LYS A 66 11.89 14.83 -14.33
C LYS A 66 10.92 14.97 -15.51
N GLN A 67 11.26 14.41 -16.67
CA GLN A 67 10.39 14.47 -17.84
C GLN A 67 9.06 13.75 -17.61
N LEU A 68 9.07 12.61 -16.92
CA LEU A 68 7.83 11.90 -16.58
C LEU A 68 6.96 12.72 -15.62
N GLU A 69 7.55 13.29 -14.57
CA GLU A 69 6.84 14.15 -13.62
C GLU A 69 6.23 15.38 -14.29
N GLU A 70 6.96 16.04 -15.19
CA GLU A 70 6.47 17.16 -16.00
C GLU A 70 5.28 16.73 -16.87
N ASN A 71 5.40 15.60 -17.59
CA ASN A 71 4.30 15.09 -18.42
C ASN A 71 3.04 14.74 -17.60
N ILE A 72 3.20 14.18 -16.39
CA ILE A 72 2.06 13.86 -15.53
C ILE A 72 1.44 15.14 -14.95
N ALA A 73 2.26 16.12 -14.56
CA ALA A 73 1.78 17.42 -14.08
C ALA A 73 0.91 18.11 -15.13
N ASP A 74 1.35 18.15 -16.39
CA ASP A 74 0.56 18.73 -17.49
C ASP A 74 -0.80 18.05 -17.66
N ILE A 75 -0.86 16.71 -17.50
CA ILE A 75 -2.12 15.95 -17.57
C ILE A 75 -3.03 16.30 -16.38
N LEU A 76 -2.48 16.38 -15.17
CA LEU A 76 -3.23 16.71 -13.96
C LEU A 76 -3.78 18.14 -14.02
N ASP A 77 -3.02 19.09 -14.57
CA ASP A 77 -3.45 20.47 -14.79
C ASP A 77 -4.65 20.53 -15.75
N VAL A 78 -4.63 19.78 -16.86
CA VAL A 78 -5.75 19.69 -17.80
C VAL A 78 -7.00 19.08 -17.17
N LEU A 79 -6.81 18.13 -16.25
CA LEU A 79 -7.90 17.50 -15.50
C LEU A 79 -8.38 18.35 -14.31
N GLU A 80 -7.74 19.49 -14.04
CA GLU A 80 -8.00 20.37 -12.88
C GLU A 80 -7.90 19.60 -11.55
N VAL A 81 -6.93 18.68 -11.43
CA VAL A 81 -6.71 17.87 -10.23
C VAL A 81 -5.53 18.40 -9.44
N GLU A 82 -5.79 18.85 -8.21
CA GLU A 82 -4.75 19.28 -7.27
C GLU A 82 -4.07 18.08 -6.59
N CYS A 83 -3.09 17.47 -7.26
CA CYS A 83 -2.23 16.45 -6.66
C CYS A 83 -0.81 16.44 -7.22
N THR A 84 0.11 15.76 -6.54
CA THR A 84 1.50 15.57 -6.99
C THR A 84 1.70 14.14 -7.51
N PRO A 85 2.45 13.96 -8.62
CA PRO A 85 2.85 12.65 -9.13
C PRO A 85 3.61 11.79 -8.11
#